data_AF-A0A1H9Z4G6-F1
#
_entry.id   AF-A0A1H9Z4G6-F1
#
_cell.length_a   1.000
_cell.length_b   1.000
_cell.length_c   1.000
_cell.angle_alpha   90.00
_cell.angle_beta   90.00
_cell.angle_gamma   90.00
#
_symmetry.space_group_name_H-M   'P 1'
#
loop_
_entity.id
_entity.type
_entity.pdbx_description
1 polymer ?
#
loop_
_entity_poly.entity_id
_entity_poly.type
_entity_poly.pdbx_seq_one_letter_code
_entity_poly.pdbx_strand_id
1 'polypeptide(L)'
;MELWAVFFLALAVSLDGFGAGFAYGLNRITINFSAKILISLASAFAIYLSLLAGVLIIKILPPNLAEKLGGILLCVMGIYIIYQNLRNLINNQPFDEEFLKKNFIQKLFILLKEPKKADFDKSGNISGIEVFFLGFALAMDAFGAGFGAALAGSNPLLMAVSVGILKFILVSLGIILGKKLTEIPWQGVIVIIPGIIFLLIGLTNLK
;
A
#
# COMPACT_ATOMS: atom_id res chain seq x y z
N MET A 1 22.91 0.72 9.81
CA MET A 1 22.07 -0.48 9.60
C MET A 1 22.79 -1.40 8.62
N GLU A 2 22.80 -2.72 8.86
CA GLU A 2 23.43 -3.66 7.92
C GLU A 2 22.65 -3.78 6.60
N LEU A 3 23.35 -4.12 5.52
CA LEU A 3 22.79 -4.20 4.16
C LEU A 3 21.60 -5.17 4.08
N TRP A 4 21.66 -6.28 4.81
CA TRP A 4 20.60 -7.30 4.87
C TRP A 4 19.30 -6.75 5.48
N ALA A 5 19.40 -5.96 6.55
CA ALA A 5 18.23 -5.36 7.18
C ALA A 5 17.55 -4.34 6.25
N VAL A 6 18.34 -3.56 5.49
CA VAL A 6 17.80 -2.64 4.47
C VAL A 6 17.07 -3.41 3.37
N PHE A 7 17.63 -4.53 2.90
CA PHE A 7 16.98 -5.39 1.91
C PHE A 7 15.64 -5.93 2.41
N PHE A 8 15.59 -6.52 3.61
CA PHE A 8 14.35 -7.08 4.16
C PHE A 8 13.30 -6.01 4.46
N LEU A 9 13.70 -4.84 4.95
CA LEU A 9 12.78 -3.72 5.12
C LEU A 9 12.26 -3.24 3.77
N ALA A 10 13.12 -3.07 2.77
CA ALA A 10 12.70 -2.63 1.45
C ALA A 10 11.76 -3.64 0.79
N LEU A 11 11.98 -4.95 1.03
CA LEU A 11 11.10 -6.02 0.60
C LEU A 11 9.74 -5.89 1.29
N ALA A 12 9.71 -5.77 2.62
CA ALA A 12 8.48 -5.64 3.40
C ALA A 12 7.64 -4.43 2.95
N VAL A 13 8.26 -3.28 2.74
CA VAL A 13 7.61 -2.04 2.28
C VAL A 13 7.11 -2.14 0.82
N SER A 14 7.60 -3.09 0.06
CA SER A 14 7.21 -3.26 -1.35
C SER A 14 6.16 -4.37 -1.57
N LEU A 15 5.77 -5.08 -0.51
CA LEU A 15 4.79 -6.19 -0.58
C LEU A 15 3.36 -5.72 -0.89
N ASP A 16 3.00 -4.50 -0.52
CA ASP A 16 1.75 -3.85 -0.93
C ASP A 16 1.66 -3.75 -2.48
N GLY A 17 2.76 -3.43 -3.15
CA GLY A 17 2.89 -3.39 -4.60
C GLY A 17 2.72 -4.76 -5.24
N PHE A 18 3.24 -5.80 -4.60
CA PHE A 18 2.94 -7.19 -4.99
C PHE A 18 1.45 -7.48 -4.89
N GLY A 19 0.82 -7.17 -3.75
CA GLY A 19 -0.60 -7.41 -3.52
C GLY A 19 -1.50 -6.67 -4.52
N ALA A 20 -1.18 -5.41 -4.82
CA ALA A 20 -1.87 -4.63 -5.86
C ALA A 20 -1.65 -5.24 -7.25
N GLY A 21 -0.41 -5.53 -7.62
CA GLY A 21 -0.08 -6.19 -8.89
C GLY A 21 -0.79 -7.54 -9.06
N PHE A 22 -0.85 -8.33 -8.00
CA PHE A 22 -1.56 -9.61 -7.96
C PHE A 22 -3.06 -9.45 -8.16
N ALA A 23 -3.68 -8.49 -7.48
CA ALA A 23 -5.09 -8.19 -7.67
C ALA A 23 -5.40 -7.76 -9.11
N TYR A 24 -4.56 -6.93 -9.73
CA TYR A 24 -4.74 -6.56 -11.14
C TYR A 24 -4.52 -7.73 -12.08
N GLY A 25 -3.54 -8.59 -11.80
CA GLY A 25 -3.31 -9.81 -12.55
C GLY A 25 -4.51 -10.75 -12.55
N LEU A 26 -5.14 -10.96 -11.37
CA LEU A 26 -6.37 -11.74 -11.23
C LEU A 26 -7.55 -11.16 -12.01
N ASN A 27 -7.62 -9.83 -12.11
CA ASN A 27 -8.67 -9.16 -12.89
C ASN A 27 -8.29 -9.00 -14.38
N ARG A 28 -7.20 -9.64 -14.83
CA ARG A 28 -6.65 -9.55 -16.20
C ARG A 28 -6.32 -8.13 -16.66
N ILE A 29 -6.15 -7.20 -15.72
CA ILE A 29 -5.78 -5.81 -15.99
C ILE A 29 -4.27 -5.75 -16.28
N THR A 30 -3.91 -4.99 -17.31
CA THR A 30 -2.52 -4.75 -17.69
C THR A 30 -2.01 -3.43 -17.14
N ILE A 31 -0.72 -3.39 -16.77
CA ILE A 31 -0.02 -2.16 -16.42
C ILE A 31 1.16 -2.02 -17.37
N ASN A 32 1.18 -0.91 -18.10
CA ASN A 32 2.25 -0.59 -19.04
C ASN A 32 3.62 -0.48 -18.33
N PHE A 33 4.71 -0.73 -19.06
CA PHE A 33 6.06 -0.67 -18.48
C PHE A 33 6.38 0.71 -17.88
N SER A 34 6.06 1.78 -18.60
CA SER A 34 6.23 3.16 -18.11
C SER A 34 5.42 3.44 -16.85
N ALA A 35 4.24 2.83 -16.73
CA ALA A 35 3.40 2.98 -15.54
C ALA A 35 4.04 2.32 -14.31
N LYS A 36 4.63 1.13 -14.47
CA LYS A 36 5.37 0.46 -13.40
C LYS A 36 6.57 1.26 -12.92
N ILE A 37 7.28 1.94 -13.84
CA ILE A 37 8.38 2.86 -13.49
C ILE A 37 7.86 4.07 -12.70
N LEU A 38 6.73 4.67 -13.12
CA LEU A 38 6.18 5.82 -12.41
C LEU A 38 5.78 5.44 -10.97
N ILE A 39 5.14 4.28 -10.79
CA ILE A 39 4.74 3.76 -9.47
C ILE A 39 5.97 3.52 -8.59
N SER A 40 7.03 2.91 -9.14
CA SER A 40 8.24 2.64 -8.37
C SER A 40 9.00 3.91 -8.00
N LEU A 41 9.09 4.88 -8.91
CA LEU A 41 9.68 6.19 -8.63
C LEU A 41 8.87 6.98 -7.61
N ALA A 42 7.54 6.97 -7.70
CA ALA A 42 6.67 7.61 -6.72
C ALA A 42 6.89 7.01 -5.31
N SER A 43 7.00 5.68 -5.22
CA SER A 43 7.26 4.98 -3.95
C SER A 43 8.66 5.28 -3.39
N ALA A 44 9.68 5.27 -4.26
CA ALA A 44 11.07 5.60 -3.90
C ALA A 44 11.20 7.05 -3.42
N PHE A 45 10.50 7.98 -4.10
CA PHE A 45 10.47 9.38 -3.72
C PHE A 45 9.75 9.58 -2.39
N ALA A 46 8.60 8.93 -2.19
CA ALA A 46 7.84 9.02 -0.95
C ALA A 46 8.62 8.47 0.25
N ILE A 47 9.30 7.32 0.12
CA ILE A 47 10.11 6.78 1.21
C ILE A 47 11.33 7.67 1.50
N TYR A 48 11.95 8.26 0.48
CA TYR A 48 13.06 9.21 0.65
C TYR A 48 12.62 10.44 1.46
N LEU A 49 11.50 11.08 1.05
CA LEU A 49 10.94 12.22 1.78
C LEU A 49 10.53 11.85 3.21
N SER A 50 9.94 10.67 3.38
CA SER A 50 9.52 10.18 4.68
C SER A 50 10.70 9.96 5.62
N LEU A 51 11.80 9.38 5.12
CA LEU A 51 13.02 9.18 5.90
C LEU A 51 13.63 10.52 6.34
N LEU A 52 13.66 11.53 5.46
CA LEU A 52 14.10 12.88 5.81
C LEU A 52 13.21 13.50 6.88
N ALA A 53 11.88 13.40 6.73
CA ALA A 53 10.93 13.91 7.72
C ALA A 53 11.05 13.18 9.07
N GLY A 54 11.22 11.86 9.04
CA GLY A 54 11.37 11.02 10.22
C GLY A 54 12.60 11.39 11.04
N VAL A 55 13.75 11.65 10.39
CA VAL A 55 14.97 12.12 11.08
C VAL A 55 14.76 13.45 11.81
N LEU A 56 13.94 14.35 11.26
CA LEU A 56 13.59 15.61 11.92
C LEU A 56 12.67 15.37 13.13
N ILE A 57 11.69 14.49 12.99
CA ILE A 57 10.68 14.22 14.02
C ILE A 57 11.22 13.41 15.20
N ILE A 58 12.20 12.53 14.98
CA ILE A 58 12.90 11.81 16.07
C ILE A 58 13.47 12.77 17.13
N LYS A 59 13.89 13.98 16.73
CA LYS A 59 14.44 14.96 17.67
C LYS A 59 13.39 15.61 18.58
N ILE A 60 12.13 15.54 18.20
CA ILE A 60 11.01 16.24 18.86
C ILE A 60 10.11 15.25 19.59
N LEU A 61 10.00 14.01 19.09
CA LEU A 61 9.02 13.04 19.53
C LEU A 61 9.61 12.06 20.57
N PRO A 62 9.09 12.02 21.81
CA PRO A 62 9.53 11.07 22.81
C PRO A 62 9.21 9.63 22.38
N PRO A 63 10.11 8.65 22.60
CA PRO A 63 9.94 7.28 22.15
C PRO A 63 8.65 6.62 22.69
N ASN A 64 8.32 6.85 23.96
CA ASN A 64 7.08 6.35 24.57
C ASN A 64 5.81 6.87 23.89
N LEU A 65 5.83 8.10 23.37
CA LEU A 65 4.69 8.68 22.64
C LEU A 65 4.59 8.08 21.24
N ALA A 66 5.72 7.89 20.55
CA ALA A 66 5.76 7.27 19.23
C ALA A 66 5.20 5.83 19.26
N GLU A 67 5.60 5.04 20.26
CA GLU A 67 5.15 3.65 20.43
C GLU A 67 3.63 3.57 20.69
N LYS A 68 3.12 4.35 21.64
CA LYS A 68 1.67 4.40 21.94
C LYS A 68 0.85 4.89 20.76
N LEU A 69 1.29 5.94 20.06
CA LEU A 69 0.59 6.46 18.88
C LEU A 69 0.55 5.43 17.75
N GLY A 70 1.66 4.73 17.51
CA GLY A 70 1.73 3.63 16.53
C GLY A 70 0.77 2.49 16.87
N GLY A 71 0.74 2.05 18.14
CA GLY A 71 -0.18 1.02 18.62
C GLY A 71 -1.65 1.41 18.45
N ILE A 72 -2.03 2.64 18.83
CA ILE A 72 -3.39 3.17 18.64
C ILE A 72 -3.76 3.18 17.15
N LEU A 73 -2.89 3.69 16.28
CA LEU A 73 -3.14 3.74 14.84
C LEU A 73 -3.35 2.35 14.24
N LEU A 74 -2.54 1.36 14.63
CA LEU A 74 -2.68 -0.02 14.18
C LEU A 74 -3.99 -0.66 14.64
N CYS A 75 -4.40 -0.45 15.89
CA CYS A 75 -5.69 -0.94 16.39
C CYS A 75 -6.86 -0.32 15.63
N VAL A 76 -6.86 1.01 15.42
CA VAL A 76 -7.92 1.70 14.67
C VAL A 76 -8.00 1.18 13.24
N MET A 77 -6.86 1.01 12.56
CA MET A 77 -6.81 0.52 11.19
C MET A 77 -7.26 -0.95 11.09
N GLY A 78 -6.86 -1.81 12.04
CA GLY A 78 -7.30 -3.20 12.12
C GLY A 78 -8.81 -3.33 12.30
N ILE A 79 -9.40 -2.61 13.26
CA ILE A 79 -10.86 -2.58 13.49
C ILE A 79 -11.59 -2.09 12.24
N TYR A 80 -11.09 -1.00 11.63
CA TYR A 80 -11.69 -0.43 10.42
C TYR A 80 -11.71 -1.41 9.25
N ILE A 81 -10.60 -2.12 8.99
CA ILE A 81 -10.51 -3.14 7.92
C ILE A 81 -11.47 -4.30 8.17
N ILE A 82 -11.55 -4.80 9.41
CA ILE A 82 -12.47 -5.88 9.77
C ILE A 82 -13.92 -5.42 9.54
N TYR A 83 -14.28 -4.24 10.05
CA TYR A 83 -15.62 -3.67 9.89
C TYR A 83 -16.00 -3.49 8.40
N GLN A 84 -15.10 -2.91 7.60
CA GLN A 84 -15.35 -2.67 6.18
C GLN A 84 -15.54 -3.99 5.41
N ASN A 85 -14.71 -5.00 5.66
CA ASN A 85 -14.80 -6.28 4.98
C ASN A 85 -16.06 -7.07 5.39
N LEU A 86 -16.43 -7.06 6.68
CA LEU A 86 -17.68 -7.68 7.14
C LEU A 86 -18.90 -6.99 6.52
N ARG A 87 -18.90 -5.66 6.47
CA ARG A 87 -19.97 -4.89 5.83
C ARG A 87 -20.09 -5.20 4.33
N ASN A 88 -18.97 -5.36 3.61
CA ASN A 88 -18.95 -5.69 2.19
C ASN A 88 -19.37 -7.16 1.90
N LEU A 89 -19.18 -8.08 2.87
CA LEU A 89 -19.66 -9.47 2.76
C LEU A 89 -21.18 -9.58 3.01
N ILE A 90 -21.73 -8.71 3.85
CA ILE A 90 -23.17 -8.70 4.21
C ILE A 90 -23.98 -7.90 3.20
N ASN A 91 -23.47 -6.74 2.76
CA ASN A 91 -24.09 -5.93 1.73
C ASN A 91 -23.34 -6.16 0.42
N ASN A 92 -23.94 -6.94 -0.50
CA ASN A 92 -23.56 -6.97 -1.91
C ASN A 92 -23.84 -5.59 -2.54
N GLN A 93 -23.10 -4.54 -2.15
CA GLN A 93 -23.27 -3.21 -2.73
C GLN A 93 -22.77 -3.27 -4.18
N PRO A 94 -23.65 -3.05 -5.18
CA PRO A 94 -23.19 -2.84 -6.53
C PRO A 94 -22.33 -1.56 -6.56
N PHE A 95 -21.38 -1.56 -7.50
CA PHE A 95 -20.50 -0.43 -7.76
C PHE A 95 -21.32 0.83 -8.05
N ASP A 96 -21.20 1.87 -7.21
CA ASP A 96 -21.94 3.14 -7.34
C ASP A 96 -21.66 3.81 -8.69
N GLU A 97 -22.62 3.78 -9.62
CA GLU A 97 -22.59 4.55 -10.88
C GLU A 97 -22.50 6.08 -10.64
N GLU A 98 -22.78 6.55 -9.42
CA GLU A 98 -22.56 7.94 -9.00
C GLU A 98 -21.08 8.36 -8.90
N PHE A 99 -20.13 7.41 -8.95
CA PHE A 99 -18.69 7.69 -8.87
C PHE A 99 -18.18 8.62 -9.99
N LEU A 100 -18.81 8.57 -11.17
CA LEU A 100 -18.42 9.39 -12.32
C LEU A 100 -18.79 10.87 -12.16
N LYS A 101 -19.83 11.19 -11.38
CA LYS A 101 -20.29 12.56 -11.11
C LYS A 101 -19.56 13.28 -9.97
N LYS A 102 -18.68 12.58 -9.25
CA LYS A 102 -18.00 13.12 -8.06
C LYS A 102 -16.79 13.98 -8.44
N ASN A 103 -16.55 15.05 -7.66
CA ASN A 103 -15.42 15.96 -7.85
C ASN A 103 -14.08 15.26 -7.64
N PHE A 104 -12.98 15.84 -8.15
CA PHE A 104 -11.62 15.26 -8.08
C PHE A 104 -11.21 14.81 -6.66
N ILE A 105 -11.57 15.60 -5.64
CA ILE A 105 -11.30 15.30 -4.22
C ILE A 105 -12.07 14.07 -3.73
N GLN A 106 -13.31 13.88 -4.17
CA GLN A 106 -14.13 12.72 -3.82
C GLN A 106 -13.67 11.46 -4.55
N LYS A 107 -13.22 11.58 -5.80
CA LYS A 107 -12.58 10.47 -6.54
C LYS A 107 -11.30 10.03 -5.83
N LEU A 108 -10.45 10.97 -5.42
CA LEU A 108 -9.24 10.69 -4.62
C LEU A 108 -9.57 9.97 -3.31
N PHE A 109 -10.60 10.41 -2.58
CA PHE A 109 -10.99 9.82 -1.30
C PHE A 109 -11.49 8.37 -1.42
N ILE A 110 -12.26 8.06 -2.46
CA ILE A 110 -12.78 6.71 -2.73
C ILE A 110 -11.67 5.80 -3.27
N LEU A 111 -10.74 6.34 -4.06
CA LEU A 111 -9.59 5.61 -4.58
C LEU A 111 -8.58 5.23 -3.49
N LEU A 112 -8.33 6.13 -2.53
CA LEU A 112 -7.60 5.81 -1.30
C LEU A 112 -8.28 4.68 -0.51
N LYS A 113 -9.60 4.54 -0.65
CA LYS A 113 -10.41 3.54 0.05
C LYS A 113 -10.38 2.16 -0.60
N GLU A 114 -10.32 2.09 -1.94
CA GLU A 114 -10.28 0.85 -2.71
C GLU A 114 -9.34 0.97 -3.93
N PRO A 115 -8.01 0.82 -3.75
CA PRO A 115 -7.05 0.92 -4.85
C PRO A 115 -7.29 -0.14 -5.93
N LYS A 116 -7.98 -1.25 -5.61
CA LYS A 116 -8.33 -2.33 -6.56
C LYS A 116 -9.20 -1.87 -7.74
N LYS A 117 -9.81 -0.68 -7.66
CA LYS A 117 -10.66 -0.08 -8.69
C LYS A 117 -9.97 1.07 -9.44
N ALA A 118 -8.63 1.03 -9.56
CA ALA A 118 -7.88 2.08 -10.24
C ALA A 118 -8.08 2.12 -11.77
N ASP A 119 -8.72 1.11 -12.37
CA ASP A 119 -9.19 1.15 -13.76
C ASP A 119 -10.51 1.94 -13.82
N PHE A 120 -10.40 3.25 -14.06
CA PHE A 120 -11.51 4.20 -14.04
C PHE A 120 -12.38 4.07 -15.29
N ASP A 121 -11.77 3.76 -16.43
CA ASP A 121 -12.44 3.65 -17.72
C ASP A 121 -12.86 2.22 -18.08
N LYS A 122 -12.52 1.23 -17.23
CA LYS A 122 -12.75 -0.20 -17.46
C LYS A 122 -12.10 -0.69 -18.76
N SER A 123 -11.04 -0.02 -19.21
CA SER A 123 -10.31 -0.39 -20.42
C SER A 123 -9.53 -1.69 -20.26
N GLY A 124 -9.32 -2.14 -19.02
CA GLY A 124 -8.43 -3.25 -18.70
C GLY A 124 -6.96 -2.87 -18.79
N ASN A 125 -6.62 -1.59 -18.96
CA ASN A 125 -5.24 -1.13 -19.03
C ASN A 125 -5.01 0.17 -18.26
N ILE A 126 -4.21 0.09 -17.19
CA ILE A 126 -3.93 1.25 -16.34
C ILE A 126 -2.98 2.20 -17.07
N SER A 127 -3.48 3.38 -17.42
CA SER A 127 -2.72 4.38 -18.19
C SER A 127 -2.99 5.83 -17.78
N GLY A 128 -2.14 6.76 -18.22
CA GLY A 128 -2.32 8.20 -17.97
C GLY A 128 -2.51 8.56 -16.50
N ILE A 129 -3.66 9.14 -16.18
CA ILE A 129 -3.97 9.65 -14.82
C ILE A 129 -4.18 8.54 -13.80
N GLU A 130 -4.61 7.35 -14.24
CA GLU A 130 -4.86 6.20 -13.38
C GLU A 130 -3.58 5.71 -12.71
N VAL A 131 -2.47 5.78 -13.46
CA VAL A 131 -1.12 5.46 -12.97
C VAL A 131 -0.69 6.43 -11.88
N PHE A 132 -0.96 7.73 -12.06
CA PHE A 132 -0.63 8.74 -11.06
C PHE A 132 -1.37 8.46 -9.75
N PHE A 133 -2.66 8.18 -9.86
CA PHE A 133 -3.53 7.85 -8.75
C PHE A 133 -3.13 6.56 -8.01
N LEU A 134 -2.85 5.49 -8.76
CA LEU A 134 -2.35 4.22 -8.22
C LEU A 134 -0.97 4.39 -7.57
N GLY A 135 -0.07 5.10 -8.25
CA GLY A 135 1.27 5.40 -7.76
C GLY A 135 1.23 6.19 -6.46
N PHE A 136 0.36 7.19 -6.37
CA PHE A 136 0.15 7.97 -5.15
C PHE A 136 -0.38 7.11 -3.99
N ALA A 137 -1.37 6.25 -4.24
CA ALA A 137 -1.92 5.36 -3.22
C ALA A 137 -0.85 4.41 -2.65
N LEU A 138 -0.06 3.76 -3.51
CA LEU A 138 1.05 2.88 -3.09
C LEU A 138 2.22 3.65 -2.46
N ALA A 139 2.45 4.89 -2.89
CA ALA A 139 3.48 5.75 -2.32
C ALA A 139 3.14 6.20 -0.90
N MET A 140 1.87 6.35 -0.54
CA MET A 140 1.45 6.69 0.83
C MET A 140 1.74 5.56 1.84
N ASP A 141 1.59 4.29 1.44
CA ASP A 141 2.01 3.15 2.27
C ASP A 141 3.54 3.17 2.50
N ALA A 142 4.30 3.36 1.42
CA ALA A 142 5.75 3.50 1.49
C ALA A 142 6.19 4.72 2.31
N PHE A 143 5.43 5.82 2.28
CA PHE A 143 5.67 7.00 3.12
C PHE A 143 5.49 6.64 4.59
N GLY A 144 4.39 5.98 4.99
CA GLY A 144 4.18 5.54 6.37
C GLY A 144 5.30 4.63 6.86
N ALA A 145 5.69 3.64 6.06
CA ALA A 145 6.77 2.73 6.41
C ALA A 145 8.15 3.41 6.45
N GLY A 146 8.39 4.41 5.60
CA GLY A 146 9.59 5.23 5.62
C GLY A 146 9.80 5.95 6.95
N PHE A 147 8.72 6.35 7.62
CA PHE A 147 8.78 7.00 8.93
C PHE A 147 9.30 6.01 9.97
N GLY A 148 8.77 4.79 9.99
CA GLY A 148 9.25 3.72 10.86
C GLY A 148 10.70 3.33 10.55
N ALA A 149 11.07 3.26 9.27
CA ALA A 149 12.44 2.98 8.86
C ALA A 149 13.43 4.10 9.24
N ALA A 150 12.97 5.34 9.40
CA ALA A 150 13.78 6.45 9.90
C ALA A 150 14.15 6.23 11.37
N LEU A 151 13.19 5.77 12.19
CA LEU A 151 13.42 5.43 13.60
C LEU A 151 14.47 4.31 13.74
N ALA A 152 14.51 3.39 12.77
CA ALA A 152 15.49 2.30 12.73
C ALA A 152 16.88 2.74 12.21
N GLY A 153 17.08 4.02 11.91
CA GLY A 153 18.38 4.57 11.48
C GLY A 153 18.83 4.08 10.10
N SER A 154 17.88 3.83 9.19
CA SER A 154 18.19 3.43 7.81
C SER A 154 18.75 4.59 6.99
N ASN A 155 19.64 4.29 6.03
CA ASN A 155 20.18 5.30 5.12
C ASN A 155 19.10 5.69 4.09
N PRO A 156 18.71 6.97 3.97
CA PRO A 156 17.62 7.41 3.09
C PRO A 156 17.80 7.04 1.63
N LEU A 157 19.02 7.23 1.09
CA LEU A 157 19.28 7.02 -0.33
C LEU A 157 19.27 5.53 -0.67
N LEU A 158 19.94 4.72 0.15
CA LEU A 158 20.00 3.27 -0.06
C LEU A 158 18.60 2.65 0.03
N MET A 159 17.82 3.04 1.04
CA MET A 159 16.45 2.54 1.22
C MET A 159 15.55 2.95 0.05
N ALA A 160 15.62 4.20 -0.41
CA ALA A 160 14.83 4.68 -1.54
C ALA A 160 15.12 3.92 -2.84
N VAL A 161 16.40 3.68 -3.15
CA VAL A 161 16.81 2.92 -4.33
C VAL A 161 16.36 1.46 -4.21
N SER A 162 16.58 0.82 -3.05
CA SER A 162 16.17 -0.56 -2.81
C SER A 162 14.65 -0.73 -2.94
N VAL A 163 13.85 0.18 -2.37
CA VAL A 163 12.39 0.17 -2.46
C VAL A 163 11.95 0.40 -3.90
N GLY A 164 12.52 1.36 -4.63
CA GLY A 164 12.18 1.58 -6.04
C GLY A 164 12.40 0.32 -6.89
N ILE A 165 13.55 -0.33 -6.75
CA ILE A 165 13.87 -1.56 -7.49
C ILE A 165 12.92 -2.70 -7.09
N LEU A 166 12.75 -2.95 -5.79
CA LEU A 166 11.90 -4.05 -5.30
C LEU A 166 10.43 -3.82 -5.64
N LYS A 167 9.91 -2.59 -5.54
CA LYS A 167 8.53 -2.25 -5.92
C LYS A 167 8.28 -2.58 -7.39
N PHE A 168 9.20 -2.21 -8.29
CA PHE A 168 9.10 -2.51 -9.70
C PHE A 168 9.04 -4.03 -9.98
N ILE A 169 9.93 -4.78 -9.32
CA ILE A 169 10.01 -6.24 -9.45
C ILE A 169 8.72 -6.88 -8.90
N LEU A 170 8.32 -6.52 -7.68
CA LEU A 170 7.18 -7.12 -6.99
C LEU A 170 5.84 -6.80 -7.65
N VAL A 171 5.63 -5.57 -8.13
CA VAL A 171 4.44 -5.23 -8.93
C VAL A 171 4.40 -6.08 -10.21
N SER A 172 5.54 -6.21 -10.91
CA SER A 172 5.62 -7.02 -12.12
C SER A 172 5.34 -8.50 -11.86
N LEU A 173 5.94 -9.06 -10.80
CA LEU A 173 5.72 -10.44 -10.38
C LEU A 173 4.27 -10.68 -9.95
N GLY A 174 3.69 -9.75 -9.19
CA GLY A 174 2.29 -9.80 -8.78
C GLY A 174 1.37 -9.93 -9.98
N ILE A 175 1.53 -9.08 -11.00
CA ILE A 175 0.70 -9.13 -12.22
C ILE A 175 0.84 -10.48 -12.94
N ILE A 176 2.08 -10.97 -13.09
CA ILE A 176 2.34 -12.24 -13.79
C ILE A 176 1.71 -13.42 -13.04
N LEU A 177 1.91 -13.48 -11.72
CA LEU A 177 1.37 -14.55 -10.90
C LEU A 177 -0.15 -14.48 -10.79
N GLY A 178 -0.72 -13.29 -10.63
CA GLY A 178 -2.16 -13.08 -10.61
C GLY A 178 -2.84 -13.58 -11.89
N LYS A 179 -2.25 -13.28 -13.06
CA LYS A 179 -2.78 -13.78 -14.35
C LYS A 179 -2.69 -15.31 -14.49
N LYS A 180 -1.71 -15.96 -13.86
CA LYS A 180 -1.58 -17.42 -13.88
C LYS A 180 -2.54 -18.11 -12.90
N LEU A 181 -2.93 -17.43 -11.81
CA LEU A 181 -3.74 -17.98 -10.72
C LEU A 181 -5.24 -17.66 -10.84
N THR A 182 -5.68 -17.06 -11.94
CA THR A 182 -7.07 -16.65 -12.20
C THR A 182 -8.12 -17.76 -12.06
N GLU A 183 -7.69 -19.03 -12.05
CA GLU A 183 -8.58 -20.20 -12.05
C GLU A 183 -8.96 -20.71 -10.64
N ILE A 184 -8.42 -20.12 -9.57
CA ILE A 184 -8.65 -20.61 -8.20
C ILE A 184 -9.61 -19.68 -7.41
N PRO A 185 -10.76 -20.18 -6.91
CA PRO A 185 -11.78 -19.35 -6.24
C PRO A 185 -11.46 -19.09 -4.75
N TRP A 186 -10.44 -18.28 -4.44
CA TRP A 186 -10.03 -17.97 -3.04
C TRP A 186 -10.50 -16.59 -2.54
N GLN A 187 -11.71 -16.16 -2.89
CA GLN A 187 -12.10 -14.74 -2.76
C GLN A 187 -12.58 -14.30 -1.35
N GLY A 188 -12.92 -15.22 -0.43
CA GLY A 188 -13.54 -14.86 0.85
C GLY A 188 -12.59 -14.68 2.04
N VAL A 189 -11.72 -15.67 2.30
CA VAL A 189 -10.96 -15.75 3.58
C VAL A 189 -9.72 -14.87 3.59
N ILE A 190 -9.07 -14.66 2.43
CA ILE A 190 -7.82 -13.87 2.32
C ILE A 190 -8.03 -12.40 2.73
N VAL A 191 -9.25 -11.88 2.58
CA VAL A 191 -9.53 -10.44 2.71
C VAL A 191 -9.56 -9.97 4.18
N ILE A 192 -9.89 -10.85 5.13
CA ILE A 192 -10.03 -10.49 6.56
C ILE A 192 -8.69 -10.59 7.32
N ILE A 193 -7.76 -11.42 6.83
CA ILE A 193 -6.48 -11.73 7.47
C ILE A 193 -5.67 -10.47 7.85
N PRO A 194 -5.50 -9.45 6.96
CA PRO A 194 -4.72 -8.26 7.30
C PRO A 194 -5.28 -7.47 8.49
N GLY A 195 -6.62 -7.41 8.61
CA GLY A 195 -7.28 -6.70 9.71
C GLY A 195 -7.01 -7.33 11.08
N ILE A 196 -7.03 -8.67 11.15
CA ILE A 196 -6.70 -9.42 12.37
C ILE A 196 -5.23 -9.20 12.75
N ILE A 197 -4.32 -9.26 11.78
CA ILE A 197 -2.89 -9.06 12.00
C ILE A 197 -2.61 -7.67 12.58
N PHE A 198 -3.17 -6.60 11.99
CA PHE A 198 -2.98 -5.25 12.51
C PHE A 198 -3.57 -5.05 13.91
N LEU A 199 -4.70 -5.67 14.20
CA LEU A 199 -5.31 -5.59 15.53
C LEU A 199 -4.42 -6.27 16.58
N LEU A 200 -3.87 -7.45 16.28
CA LEU A 200 -2.94 -8.15 17.17
C LEU A 200 -1.64 -7.36 17.40
N ILE A 201 -1.02 -6.82 16.35
CA ILE A 201 0.21 -6.01 16.48
C ILE A 201 -0.06 -4.70 17.25
N GLY A 202 -1.21 -4.07 17.01
CA GLY A 202 -1.59 -2.87 17.75
C GLY A 202 -1.73 -3.12 19.25
N LEU A 203 -2.35 -4.25 19.63
CA LEU A 203 -2.53 -4.64 21.03
C LEU A 203 -1.20 -4.95 21.75
N THR A 204 -0.21 -5.49 21.04
CA THR A 204 1.12 -5.73 21.65
C THR A 204 1.87 -4.43 21.94
N ASN A 205 1.70 -3.40 21.10
CA ASN A 205 2.38 -2.11 21.24
C ASN A 205 1.67 -1.15 22.23
N LEU A 206 0.56 -1.57 22.83
CA LEU A 206 -0.21 -0.80 23.82
C LEU A 206 0.09 -1.22 25.28
N LYS A 207 0.87 -2.29 25.48
CA LYS A 207 1.32 -2.75 26.80
C LYS A 207 2.63 -2.10 27.19
#